data_AF-L1JMS4-F1
#
_entry.id   AF-L1JMS4-F1
#
_cell.length_a   1.000
_cell.length_b   1.000
_cell.length_c   1.000
_cell.angle_alpha   90.00
_cell.angle_beta   90.00
_cell.angle_gamma   90.00
#
_symmetry.space_group_name_H-M   'P 1'
#
loop_
_entity.id
_entity.type
_entity.pdbx_description
1 polymer ?
#
loop_
_entity_poly.entity_id
_entity_poly.type
_entity_poly.pdbx_seq_one_letter_code
_entity_poly.pdbx_strand_id
1 'polypeptide(L)'
;MIDSIHQPETVGHDSERENSLQAKISIPEDFEKILCDLRNPKFYLHNPTFKQLLRVPAEYVVDRTMAMYSNVNLMAALILSGVTSVSLTPVDVSSISADKRTLANCFNLLAELCMTINALNVMFTTYILLAIAAEMPSTLYGILSKSEGLTMIYFVSTFLSCVLLVALGVLAQWLRDDAWAAWTATIATGAIFLTTVLHFGYTMSVLMPIQYSGWGMFSTLGLFWGKEAKAEAARQGRIIASEAESHLHVKKDHREGVRDEKLDEVVADLTKLLHRALPEAAEERISHISQQMANEGLVVVVLANAARKDAKLIYQVLGGDDVNFELRRGERLAVINELLEQDI
;
A
#
# COMPACT_ATOMS: atom_id res chain seq x y z
N MET A 1 58.20 -47.34 26.61
CA MET A 1 58.24 -47.23 25.14
C MET A 1 57.06 -46.34 24.79
N ILE A 2 57.39 -45.12 24.38
CA ILE A 2 56.73 -43.88 24.81
C ILE A 2 55.69 -43.43 23.80
N ASP A 3 54.49 -43.17 24.33
CA ASP A 3 53.50 -42.15 23.96
C ASP A 3 53.68 -41.43 22.62
N SER A 4 52.75 -41.67 21.67
CA SER A 4 52.45 -40.71 20.61
C SER A 4 51.08 -40.09 20.86
N ILE A 5 51.15 -38.84 21.32
CA ILE A 5 50.06 -37.92 21.63
C ILE A 5 49.20 -37.68 20.39
N HIS A 6 47.93 -38.05 20.44
CA HIS A 6 46.90 -37.57 19.53
C HIS A 6 46.36 -36.26 20.09
N GLN A 7 46.66 -35.13 19.44
CA GLN A 7 46.01 -33.86 19.73
C GLN A 7 44.63 -33.83 19.06
N PRO A 8 43.57 -33.43 19.78
CA PRO A 8 42.28 -33.15 19.16
C PRO A 8 42.39 -31.83 18.39
N GLU A 9 42.10 -31.85 17.09
CA GLU A 9 41.86 -30.63 16.31
C GLU A 9 40.67 -29.88 16.94
N THR A 10 40.96 -28.71 17.47
CA THR A 10 39.99 -27.76 17.98
C THR A 10 39.13 -27.26 16.84
N VAL A 11 37.89 -27.76 16.75
CA VAL A 11 36.79 -27.15 16.00
C VAL A 11 36.45 -25.84 16.70
N GLY A 12 37.09 -24.76 16.28
CA GLY A 12 36.84 -23.44 16.84
C GLY A 12 37.36 -22.38 15.89
N HIS A 13 36.50 -21.92 14.97
CA HIS A 13 36.43 -20.50 14.56
C HIS A 13 35.41 -20.16 13.45
N ASP A 14 34.52 -21.06 13.01
CA ASP A 14 33.56 -20.67 11.97
C ASP A 14 32.32 -19.89 12.48
N SER A 15 31.98 -19.94 13.77
CA SER A 15 30.83 -19.17 14.30
C SER A 15 31.07 -17.66 14.44
N GLU A 16 32.33 -17.22 14.53
CA GLU A 16 32.65 -15.78 14.57
C GLU A 16 32.72 -15.16 13.16
N ARG A 17 33.01 -15.96 12.14
CA ARG A 17 33.00 -15.50 10.75
C ARG A 17 31.59 -15.35 10.18
N GLU A 18 30.65 -16.22 10.56
CA GLU A 18 29.22 -16.05 10.20
C GLU A 18 28.60 -14.81 10.85
N ASN A 19 28.98 -14.48 12.09
CA ASN A 19 28.55 -13.23 12.73
C ASN A 19 29.21 -11.97 12.16
N SER A 20 30.35 -12.08 11.47
CA SER A 20 31.03 -10.95 10.82
C SER A 20 30.53 -10.64 9.41
N LEU A 21 29.82 -11.59 8.78
CA LEU A 21 29.27 -11.50 7.42
C LEU A 21 27.78 -11.18 7.38
N GLN A 22 27.12 -11.00 8.54
CA GLN A 22 25.99 -10.09 8.63
C GLN A 22 26.53 -8.68 8.40
N ALA A 23 26.77 -8.37 7.13
CA ALA A 23 27.09 -7.05 6.65
C ALA A 23 26.15 -6.08 7.37
N LYS A 24 26.75 -5.13 8.09
CA LYS A 24 26.04 -3.96 8.59
C LYS A 24 25.38 -3.31 7.37
N ILE A 25 24.14 -3.70 7.09
CA ILE A 25 23.26 -2.95 6.21
C ILE A 25 22.99 -1.69 7.01
N SER A 26 23.83 -0.67 6.80
CA SER A 26 23.55 0.67 7.28
C SER A 26 22.18 1.02 6.76
N ILE A 27 21.21 1.15 7.67
CA ILE A 27 19.87 1.58 7.34
C ILE A 27 20.06 2.90 6.58
N PRO A 28 19.68 2.97 5.29
CA PRO A 28 19.87 4.18 4.51
C PRO A 28 19.16 5.33 5.23
N GLU A 29 19.74 6.54 5.25
CA GLU A 29 19.07 7.75 5.75
C GLU A 29 17.68 7.93 5.12
N ASP A 30 17.49 7.39 3.93
CA ASP A 30 16.23 7.33 3.20
C ASP A 30 15.11 6.54 3.91
N PHE A 31 15.44 5.58 4.78
CA PHE A 31 14.44 4.76 5.48
C PHE A 31 13.68 5.57 6.54
N GLU A 32 14.38 6.43 7.28
CA GLU A 32 13.76 7.35 8.26
C GLU A 32 12.82 8.35 7.58
N LYS A 33 13.20 8.83 6.39
CA LYS A 33 12.35 9.67 5.53
C LYS A 33 11.09 8.91 5.11
N ILE A 34 11.23 7.64 4.73
CA ILE A 34 10.10 6.76 4.37
C ILE A 34 9.14 6.57 5.55
N LEU A 35 9.66 6.30 6.75
CA LEU A 35 8.85 6.16 7.96
C LEU A 35 8.11 7.46 8.31
N CYS A 36 8.78 8.61 8.20
CA CYS A 36 8.15 9.92 8.40
C CYS A 36 7.02 10.17 7.40
N ASP A 37 7.23 9.84 6.12
CA ASP A 37 6.21 9.98 5.08
C ASP A 37 5.02 9.03 5.28
N LEU A 38 5.25 7.83 5.81
CA LEU A 38 4.19 6.90 6.17
C LEU A 38 3.37 7.45 7.34
N ARG A 39 4.02 7.92 8.41
CA ARG A 39 3.35 8.46 9.62
C ARG A 39 2.52 9.72 9.35
N ASN A 40 2.93 10.52 8.38
CA ASN A 40 2.20 11.71 7.95
C ASN A 40 2.03 11.70 6.42
N PRO A 41 1.10 10.88 5.90
CA PRO A 41 0.89 10.75 4.47
C PRO A 41 0.30 12.05 3.97
N LYS A 42 1.15 12.90 3.38
CA LYS A 42 0.68 14.07 2.66
C LYS A 42 0.09 13.61 1.34
N PHE A 43 -0.66 14.52 0.74
CA PHE A 43 -1.07 14.38 -0.65
C PHE A 43 0.20 14.48 -1.50
N TYR A 44 0.74 13.34 -1.92
CA TYR A 44 2.01 13.25 -2.63
C TYR A 44 1.75 12.63 -4.01
N LEU A 45 2.49 13.06 -5.04
CA LEU A 45 2.49 12.40 -6.35
C LEU A 45 3.18 11.01 -6.34
N HIS A 46 3.60 10.53 -5.17
CA HIS A 46 4.33 9.27 -5.04
C HIS A 46 3.38 8.13 -4.72
N ASN A 47 3.64 6.94 -5.26
CA ASN A 47 2.86 5.74 -4.94
C ASN A 47 3.29 5.18 -3.57
N PRO A 48 2.49 5.31 -2.50
CA PRO A 48 2.89 4.89 -1.16
C PRO A 48 2.87 3.37 -1.01
N THR A 49 2.26 2.65 -1.95
CA THR A 49 2.21 1.18 -1.94
C THR A 49 3.61 0.57 -1.98
N PHE A 50 4.55 1.16 -2.72
CA PHE A 50 5.93 0.66 -2.77
C PHE A 50 6.67 0.88 -1.46
N LYS A 51 6.36 1.97 -0.74
CA LYS A 51 6.89 2.19 0.61
C LYS A 51 6.35 1.15 1.61
N GLN A 52 5.09 0.70 1.43
CA GLN A 52 4.55 -0.40 2.22
C GLN A 52 5.22 -1.74 1.91
N LEU A 53 5.66 -1.98 0.67
CA LEU A 53 6.37 -3.22 0.33
C LEU A 53 7.72 -3.34 1.04
N LEU A 54 8.34 -2.23 1.46
CA LEU A 54 9.58 -2.28 2.22
C LEU A 54 9.43 -2.88 3.64
N ARG A 55 8.20 -3.22 4.07
CA ARG A 55 7.95 -3.90 5.35
C ARG A 55 7.99 -5.43 5.28
N VAL A 56 7.83 -6.02 4.08
CA VAL A 56 7.78 -7.48 3.92
C VAL A 56 9.19 -8.02 3.63
N PRO A 57 9.48 -9.29 3.97
CA PRO A 57 10.75 -9.90 3.61
C PRO A 57 11.04 -9.71 2.12
N ALA A 58 12.32 -9.47 1.77
CA ALA A 58 12.73 -9.08 0.43
C ALA A 58 12.18 -9.99 -0.68
N GLU A 59 12.02 -11.28 -0.39
CA GLU A 59 11.41 -12.28 -1.26
C GLU A 59 9.98 -11.90 -1.70
N TYR A 60 9.13 -11.48 -0.77
CA TYR A 60 7.76 -11.03 -1.08
C TYR A 60 7.73 -9.69 -1.82
N VAL A 61 8.74 -8.85 -1.64
CA VAL A 61 8.87 -7.58 -2.37
C VAL A 61 8.99 -7.84 -3.87
N VAL A 62 9.76 -8.86 -4.25
CA VAL A 62 9.94 -9.26 -5.65
C VAL A 62 8.60 -9.70 -6.24
N ASP A 63 7.91 -10.64 -5.61
CA ASP A 63 6.64 -11.17 -6.11
C ASP A 63 5.58 -10.09 -6.28
N ARG A 64 5.45 -9.21 -5.29
CA ARG A 64 4.46 -8.12 -5.33
C ARG A 64 4.81 -7.08 -6.39
N THR A 65 6.10 -6.75 -6.55
CA THR A 65 6.57 -5.81 -7.57
C THR A 65 6.38 -6.39 -8.97
N MET A 66 6.73 -7.67 -9.18
CA MET A 66 6.45 -8.39 -10.42
C MET A 66 4.96 -8.39 -10.74
N ALA A 67 4.11 -8.74 -9.77
CA ALA A 67 2.66 -8.75 -9.98
C ALA A 67 2.11 -7.38 -10.39
N MET A 68 2.59 -6.29 -9.77
CA MET A 68 2.18 -4.93 -10.14
C MET A 68 2.57 -4.57 -11.57
N TYR A 69 3.84 -4.76 -11.94
CA TYR A 69 4.30 -4.44 -13.29
C TYR A 69 3.68 -5.37 -14.34
N SER A 70 3.44 -6.63 -14.00
CA SER A 70 2.73 -7.59 -14.87
C SER A 70 1.30 -7.14 -15.14
N ASN A 71 0.57 -6.70 -14.11
CA ASN A 71 -0.79 -6.17 -14.29
C ASN A 71 -0.82 -4.92 -15.17
N VAL A 72 0.13 -4.00 -14.98
CA VAL A 72 0.26 -2.79 -15.82
C VAL A 72 0.60 -3.16 -17.26
N ASN A 73 1.58 -4.05 -17.45
CA ASN A 73 2.00 -4.53 -18.78
C ASN A 73 0.85 -5.21 -19.51
N LEU A 74 0.13 -6.11 -18.84
CA LEU A 74 -1.01 -6.83 -19.41
C LEU A 74 -2.13 -5.86 -19.81
N MET A 75 -2.49 -4.91 -18.93
CA MET A 75 -3.52 -3.92 -19.24
C MET A 75 -3.12 -3.04 -20.43
N ALA A 76 -1.89 -2.55 -20.45
CA ALA A 76 -1.37 -1.77 -21.57
C ALA A 76 -1.36 -2.58 -22.87
N ALA A 77 -0.99 -3.87 -22.83
CA ALA A 77 -1.00 -4.75 -24.00
C ALA A 77 -2.42 -5.02 -24.52
N LEU A 78 -3.39 -5.19 -23.63
CA LEU A 78 -4.81 -5.35 -24.00
C LEU A 78 -5.35 -4.09 -24.67
N ILE A 79 -5.06 -2.91 -24.11
CA ILE A 79 -5.45 -1.62 -24.70
C ILE A 79 -4.75 -1.44 -26.05
N LEU A 80 -3.45 -1.72 -26.13
CA LEU A 80 -2.66 -1.66 -27.36
C LEU A 80 -3.29 -2.53 -28.45
N SER A 81 -3.63 -3.78 -28.12
CA SER A 81 -4.28 -4.71 -29.06
C SER A 81 -5.59 -4.15 -29.61
N GLY A 82 -6.42 -3.53 -28.75
CA GLY A 82 -7.67 -2.89 -29.16
C GLY A 82 -7.47 -1.68 -30.07
N VAL A 83 -6.55 -0.77 -29.72
CA VAL A 83 -6.37 0.51 -30.41
C VAL A 83 -5.48 0.42 -31.66
N THR A 84 -4.59 -0.59 -31.76
CA THR A 84 -3.66 -0.74 -32.88
C THR A 84 -4.38 -0.81 -34.22
N SER A 85 -5.49 -1.55 -34.29
CA SER A 85 -6.30 -1.65 -35.52
C SER A 85 -6.81 -0.29 -35.98
N VAL A 86 -7.34 0.51 -35.05
CA VAL A 86 -7.87 1.85 -35.29
C VAL A 86 -6.77 2.82 -35.70
N SER A 87 -5.59 2.74 -35.07
CA SER A 87 -4.44 3.60 -35.39
C SER A 87 -3.86 3.31 -36.77
N LEU A 88 -3.72 2.03 -37.13
CA LEU A 88 -3.13 1.59 -38.40
C LEU A 88 -4.09 1.73 -39.59
N THR A 89 -5.39 1.90 -39.32
CA THR A 89 -6.41 2.19 -40.33
C THR A 89 -7.12 3.49 -39.99
N PRO A 90 -6.41 4.64 -40.07
CA PRO A 90 -6.98 5.92 -39.68
C PRO A 90 -8.18 6.27 -40.56
N VAL A 91 -9.08 7.09 -40.01
CA VAL A 91 -10.24 7.61 -40.74
C VAL A 91 -9.76 8.47 -41.92
N ASP A 92 -10.24 8.17 -43.12
CA ASP A 92 -9.97 8.99 -44.31
C ASP A 92 -10.70 10.33 -44.21
N VAL A 93 -9.99 11.35 -43.74
CA VAL A 93 -10.51 12.71 -43.53
C VAL A 93 -11.02 13.34 -44.83
N SER A 94 -10.48 12.94 -45.98
CA SER A 94 -10.90 13.49 -47.27
C SER A 94 -12.31 13.06 -47.66
N SER A 95 -12.71 11.85 -47.25
CA SER A 95 -14.04 11.28 -47.46
C SER A 95 -15.11 11.83 -46.51
N ILE A 96 -14.72 12.50 -45.43
CA ILE A 96 -15.61 13.05 -44.41
C ILE A 96 -16.07 14.47 -44.79
N SER A 97 -17.32 14.78 -44.44
CA SER A 97 -17.93 16.10 -44.63
C SER A 97 -17.12 17.21 -43.96
N ALA A 98 -17.08 18.40 -44.57
CA ALA A 98 -16.17 19.48 -44.15
C ALA A 98 -16.34 19.91 -42.68
N ASP A 99 -17.56 19.86 -42.17
CA ASP A 99 -17.95 20.16 -40.80
C ASP A 99 -17.40 19.15 -39.77
N LYS A 100 -17.15 17.89 -40.18
CA LYS A 100 -16.64 16.82 -39.30
C LYS A 100 -15.15 16.54 -39.48
N ARG A 101 -14.45 17.19 -40.41
CA ARG A 101 -13.01 16.94 -40.68
C ARG A 101 -12.13 17.18 -39.46
N THR A 102 -12.39 18.22 -38.69
CA THR A 102 -11.64 18.50 -37.46
C THR A 102 -11.80 17.36 -36.46
N LEU A 103 -13.02 16.84 -36.32
CA LEU A 103 -13.31 15.71 -35.44
C LEU A 103 -12.57 14.44 -35.88
N ALA A 104 -12.54 14.16 -37.19
CA ALA A 104 -11.80 13.02 -37.75
C ALA A 104 -10.29 13.13 -37.52
N ASN A 105 -9.72 14.33 -37.69
CA ASN A 105 -8.31 14.59 -37.36
C ASN A 105 -8.03 14.38 -35.86
N CYS A 106 -8.90 14.87 -34.97
CA CYS A 106 -8.78 14.63 -33.54
C CYS A 106 -8.86 13.14 -33.19
N PHE A 107 -9.78 12.40 -33.80
CA PHE A 107 -9.90 10.95 -33.62
C PHE A 107 -8.60 10.24 -33.98
N ASN A 108 -8.05 10.49 -35.17
CA ASN A 108 -6.80 9.89 -35.63
C ASN A 108 -5.62 10.24 -34.70
N LEU A 109 -5.52 11.51 -34.27
CA LEU A 109 -4.47 11.95 -33.35
C LEU A 109 -4.54 11.24 -31.98
N LEU A 110 -5.75 11.13 -31.40
CA LEU A 110 -5.92 10.47 -30.11
C LEU A 110 -5.70 8.96 -30.20
N ALA A 111 -6.06 8.33 -31.33
CA ALA A 111 -5.80 6.91 -31.57
C ALA A 111 -4.28 6.65 -31.61
N GLU A 112 -3.54 7.46 -32.35
CA GLU A 112 -2.08 7.37 -32.45
C GLU A 112 -1.37 7.62 -31.13
N LEU A 113 -1.82 8.64 -30.38
CA LEU A 113 -1.29 8.92 -29.05
C LEU A 113 -1.57 7.76 -28.08
N CYS A 114 -2.78 7.23 -28.09
CA CYS A 114 -3.16 6.08 -27.26
C CYS A 114 -2.33 4.85 -27.62
N MET A 115 -2.16 4.54 -28.91
CA MET A 115 -1.28 3.45 -29.36
C MET A 115 0.16 3.66 -28.88
N THR A 116 0.72 4.85 -29.08
CA THR A 116 2.10 5.18 -28.70
C THR A 116 2.34 5.03 -27.20
N ILE A 117 1.46 5.58 -26.37
CA ILE A 117 1.56 5.47 -24.90
C ILE A 117 1.56 4.00 -24.48
N ASN A 118 0.66 3.18 -25.03
CA ASN A 118 0.57 1.77 -24.64
C ASN A 118 1.74 0.94 -25.18
N ALA A 119 2.23 1.21 -26.40
CA ALA A 119 3.42 0.56 -26.93
C ALA A 119 4.66 0.84 -26.06
N LEU A 120 4.86 2.11 -25.66
CA LEU A 120 5.94 2.48 -24.74
C LEU A 120 5.76 1.84 -23.37
N ASN A 121 4.54 1.85 -22.82
CA ASN A 121 4.25 1.21 -21.54
C ASN A 121 4.58 -0.28 -21.59
N VAL A 122 4.12 -1.01 -22.61
CA VAL A 122 4.43 -2.45 -22.78
C VAL A 122 5.93 -2.65 -22.86
N MET A 123 6.62 -1.92 -23.74
CA MET A 123 8.06 -2.04 -23.92
C MET A 123 8.81 -1.82 -22.59
N PHE A 124 8.60 -0.69 -21.93
CA PHE A 124 9.32 -0.36 -20.69
C PHE A 124 8.97 -1.31 -19.54
N THR A 125 7.70 -1.66 -19.37
CA THR A 125 7.30 -2.57 -18.28
C THR A 125 7.78 -4.00 -18.54
N THR A 126 7.88 -4.46 -19.79
CA THR A 126 8.53 -5.73 -20.12
C THR A 126 10.02 -5.71 -19.76
N TYR A 127 10.74 -4.62 -20.08
CA TYR A 127 12.14 -4.49 -19.67
C TYR A 127 12.31 -4.46 -18.15
N ILE A 128 11.41 -3.77 -17.43
CA ILE A 128 11.41 -3.76 -15.96
C ILE A 128 11.16 -5.18 -15.41
N LEU A 129 10.19 -5.92 -15.96
CA LEU A 129 9.91 -7.29 -15.53
C LEU A 129 11.11 -8.22 -15.75
N LEU A 130 11.80 -8.09 -16.89
CA LEU A 130 13.03 -8.84 -17.16
C LEU A 130 14.15 -8.47 -16.18
N ALA A 131 14.33 -7.18 -15.89
CA ALA A 131 15.31 -6.72 -14.91
C ALA A 131 15.00 -7.26 -13.50
N ILE A 132 13.72 -7.21 -13.08
CA ILE A 132 13.30 -7.77 -11.79
C ILE A 132 13.56 -9.28 -11.72
N ALA A 133 13.31 -10.02 -12.80
CA ALA A 133 13.55 -11.46 -12.86
C ALA A 133 15.04 -11.84 -12.85
N ALA A 134 15.92 -10.93 -13.26
CA ALA A 134 17.37 -11.16 -13.30
C ALA A 134 18.11 -10.65 -12.04
N GLU A 135 17.44 -9.91 -11.16
CA GLU A 135 18.05 -9.27 -9.99
C GLU A 135 17.80 -10.02 -8.69
N MET A 136 18.69 -9.81 -7.72
CA MET A 136 18.51 -10.34 -6.37
C MET A 136 17.47 -9.52 -5.58
N PRO A 137 16.72 -10.13 -4.64
CA PRO A 137 15.73 -9.44 -3.81
C PRO A 137 16.29 -8.20 -3.07
N SER A 138 17.54 -8.27 -2.60
CA SER A 138 18.20 -7.15 -1.91
C SER A 138 18.47 -5.95 -2.82
N THR A 139 18.86 -6.18 -4.09
CA THR A 139 19.02 -5.11 -5.08
C THR A 139 17.69 -4.43 -5.35
N LEU A 140 16.62 -5.22 -5.53
CA LEU A 140 15.28 -4.71 -5.79
C LEU A 140 14.74 -3.88 -4.62
N TYR A 141 14.95 -4.33 -3.39
CA TYR A 141 14.63 -3.55 -2.20
C TYR A 141 15.35 -2.18 -2.22
N GLY A 142 16.64 -2.17 -2.56
CA GLY A 142 17.43 -0.95 -2.73
C GLY A 142 16.86 -0.01 -3.81
N ILE A 143 16.50 -0.55 -4.98
CA ILE A 143 15.91 0.22 -6.07
C ILE A 143 14.57 0.83 -5.65
N LEU A 144 13.69 0.04 -5.02
CA LEU A 144 12.37 0.49 -4.61
C LEU A 144 12.43 1.59 -3.55
N SER A 145 13.35 1.46 -2.58
CA SER A 145 13.59 2.48 -1.56
C SER A 145 14.00 3.84 -2.15
N LYS A 146 14.71 3.84 -3.28
CA LYS A 146 15.17 5.04 -3.99
C LYS A 146 14.23 5.52 -5.08
N SER A 147 13.25 4.72 -5.47
CA SER A 147 12.45 4.98 -6.67
C SER A 147 11.54 6.20 -6.56
N GLU A 148 11.34 6.79 -5.36
CA GLU A 148 10.51 7.98 -5.10
C GLU A 148 9.25 8.09 -5.98
N GLY A 149 8.53 6.98 -6.22
CA GLY A 149 7.30 6.99 -7.02
C GLY A 149 7.49 7.04 -8.54
N LEU A 150 8.67 6.72 -9.08
CA LEU A 150 8.91 6.50 -10.51
C LEU A 150 7.91 5.51 -11.12
N THR A 151 7.41 4.57 -10.34
CA THR A 151 6.40 3.59 -10.77
C THR A 151 5.06 4.24 -11.11
N MET A 152 4.74 5.41 -10.54
CA MET A 152 3.48 6.13 -10.73
C MET A 152 3.25 6.54 -12.19
N ILE A 153 4.33 6.77 -12.96
CA ILE A 153 4.19 7.19 -14.35
C ILE A 153 3.47 6.14 -15.21
N TYR A 154 3.73 4.86 -14.98
CA TYR A 154 3.13 3.76 -15.75
C TYR A 154 1.65 3.59 -15.41
N PHE A 155 1.33 3.75 -14.14
CA PHE A 155 -0.05 3.79 -13.63
C PHE A 155 -0.84 4.95 -14.23
N VAL A 156 -0.30 6.17 -14.19
CA VAL A 156 -0.92 7.36 -14.80
C VAL A 156 -1.06 7.18 -16.31
N SER A 157 -0.05 6.65 -16.98
CA SER A 157 -0.09 6.42 -18.43
C SER A 157 -1.16 5.40 -18.83
N THR A 158 -1.34 4.35 -18.04
CA THR A 158 -2.40 3.34 -18.27
C THR A 158 -3.79 3.92 -18.00
N PHE A 159 -3.94 4.69 -16.92
CA PHE A 159 -5.20 5.40 -16.62
C PHE A 159 -5.55 6.40 -17.72
N LEU A 160 -4.58 7.22 -18.16
CA LEU A 160 -4.75 8.17 -19.26
C LEU A 160 -5.18 7.45 -20.55
N SER A 161 -4.59 6.29 -20.84
CA SER A 161 -4.97 5.47 -21.98
C SER A 161 -6.44 5.02 -21.92
N CYS A 162 -6.93 4.65 -20.74
CA CYS A 162 -8.36 4.32 -20.56
C CYS A 162 -9.26 5.54 -20.82
N VAL A 163 -8.85 6.73 -20.36
CA VAL A 163 -9.58 7.98 -20.64
C VAL A 163 -9.59 8.29 -22.14
N LEU A 164 -8.45 8.09 -22.82
CA LEU A 164 -8.35 8.25 -24.27
C LEU A 164 -9.26 7.27 -25.03
N LEU A 165 -9.37 6.01 -24.59
CA LEU A 165 -10.31 5.05 -25.18
C LEU A 165 -11.76 5.51 -25.04
N VAL A 166 -12.15 6.04 -23.88
CA VAL A 166 -13.50 6.59 -23.67
C VAL A 166 -13.73 7.78 -24.61
N ALA A 167 -12.74 8.68 -24.73
CA ALA A 167 -12.81 9.82 -25.65
C ALA A 167 -12.94 9.35 -27.11
N LEU A 168 -12.14 8.38 -27.55
CA LEU A 168 -12.21 7.79 -28.89
C LEU A 168 -13.59 7.19 -29.16
N GLY A 169 -14.17 6.48 -28.18
CA GLY A 169 -15.54 5.97 -28.26
C GLY A 169 -16.56 7.09 -28.52
N VAL A 170 -16.46 8.20 -27.78
CA VAL A 170 -17.32 9.38 -27.97
C VAL A 170 -17.13 9.99 -29.37
N LEU A 171 -15.88 10.25 -29.78
CA LEU A 171 -15.59 10.84 -31.09
C LEU A 171 -16.07 9.93 -32.24
N ALA A 172 -15.95 8.61 -32.09
CA ALA A 172 -16.45 7.66 -33.09
C ALA A 172 -17.97 7.76 -33.28
N GLN A 173 -18.74 7.95 -32.20
CA GLN A 173 -20.18 8.16 -32.30
C GLN A 173 -20.52 9.47 -33.02
N TRP A 174 -19.82 10.55 -32.69
CA TRP A 174 -20.01 11.85 -33.36
C TRP A 174 -19.65 11.83 -34.86
N LEU A 175 -18.71 10.98 -35.26
CA LEU A 175 -18.37 10.79 -36.67
C LEU A 175 -19.47 10.03 -37.42
N ARG A 176 -20.06 8.98 -36.82
CA ARG A 176 -20.97 8.05 -37.48
C ARG A 176 -22.44 8.44 -37.41
N ASP A 177 -22.89 8.93 -36.27
CA ASP A 177 -24.32 9.04 -35.96
C ASP A 177 -24.87 10.45 -36.18
N ASP A 178 -26.20 10.53 -36.17
CA ASP A 178 -26.94 11.78 -36.07
C ASP A 178 -26.68 12.48 -34.72
N ALA A 179 -26.80 13.82 -34.72
CA ALA A 179 -26.47 14.64 -33.56
C ALA A 179 -27.19 14.20 -32.28
N TRP A 180 -28.46 13.79 -32.34
CA TRP A 180 -29.22 13.40 -31.15
C TRP A 180 -28.70 12.09 -30.53
N ALA A 181 -28.32 11.12 -31.35
CA ALA A 181 -27.79 9.83 -30.91
C ALA A 181 -26.38 10.02 -30.33
N ALA A 182 -25.54 10.80 -31.01
CA ALA A 182 -24.21 11.16 -30.52
C ALA A 182 -24.26 11.90 -29.17
N TRP A 183 -25.18 12.86 -29.01
CA TRP A 183 -25.41 13.54 -27.73
C TRP A 183 -25.83 12.57 -26.63
N THR A 184 -26.80 11.69 -26.92
CA THR A 184 -27.30 10.70 -25.95
C THR A 184 -26.18 9.76 -25.50
N ALA A 185 -25.41 9.23 -26.44
CA ALA A 185 -24.27 8.36 -26.15
C ALA A 185 -23.19 9.09 -25.33
N THR A 186 -22.91 10.36 -25.66
CA THR A 186 -21.93 11.18 -24.93
C THR A 186 -22.35 11.42 -23.49
N ILE A 187 -23.62 11.81 -23.28
CA ILE A 187 -24.16 12.06 -21.94
C ILE A 187 -24.17 10.77 -21.12
N ALA A 188 -24.64 9.66 -21.70
CA ALA A 188 -24.66 8.36 -21.01
C ALA A 188 -23.24 7.90 -20.63
N THR A 189 -22.29 7.98 -21.56
CA THR A 189 -20.89 7.61 -21.32
C THR A 189 -20.27 8.50 -20.25
N GLY A 190 -20.48 9.81 -20.32
CA GLY A 190 -20.00 10.76 -19.32
C GLY A 190 -20.58 10.52 -17.93
N ALA A 191 -21.88 10.24 -17.84
CA ALA A 191 -22.56 9.93 -16.57
C ALA A 191 -22.03 8.63 -15.95
N ILE A 192 -21.86 7.57 -16.75
CA ILE A 192 -21.29 6.29 -16.30
C ILE A 192 -19.86 6.50 -15.82
N PHE A 193 -19.04 7.19 -16.61
CA PHE A 193 -17.65 7.47 -16.26
C PHE A 193 -17.55 8.27 -14.95
N LEU A 194 -18.28 9.37 -14.84
CA LEU A 194 -18.26 10.23 -13.64
C LEU A 194 -18.75 9.47 -12.40
N THR A 195 -19.85 8.72 -12.51
CA THR A 195 -20.37 7.93 -11.39
C THR A 195 -19.37 6.88 -10.93
N THR A 196 -18.73 6.19 -11.88
CA THR A 196 -17.71 5.18 -11.58
C THR A 196 -16.48 5.80 -10.93
N VAL A 197 -16.02 6.94 -11.44
CA VAL A 197 -14.87 7.68 -10.88
C VAL A 197 -15.17 8.16 -9.45
N LEU A 198 -16.36 8.71 -9.20
CA LEU A 198 -16.77 9.14 -7.87
C LEU A 198 -16.89 7.95 -6.91
N HIS A 199 -17.51 6.86 -7.35
CA HIS A 199 -17.62 5.63 -6.56
C HIS A 199 -16.24 5.05 -6.22
N PHE A 200 -15.33 4.98 -7.20
CA PHE A 200 -13.95 4.54 -7.00
C PHE A 200 -13.23 5.43 -5.99
N GLY A 201 -13.28 6.76 -6.16
CA GLY A 201 -12.60 7.67 -5.25
C GLY A 201 -13.13 7.60 -3.81
N TYR A 202 -14.45 7.54 -3.64
CA TYR A 202 -15.06 7.35 -2.32
C TYR A 202 -14.59 6.03 -1.69
N THR A 203 -14.73 4.92 -2.42
CA THR A 203 -14.37 3.58 -1.93
C THR A 203 -12.89 3.51 -1.56
N MET A 204 -12.00 4.03 -2.40
CA MET A 204 -10.56 4.07 -2.14
C MET A 204 -10.22 4.97 -0.96
N SER A 205 -10.90 6.12 -0.79
CA SER A 205 -10.68 7.01 0.36
C SER A 205 -11.06 6.39 1.70
N VAL A 206 -11.98 5.44 1.71
CA VAL A 206 -12.43 4.72 2.91
C VAL A 206 -11.60 3.46 3.15
N LEU A 207 -11.45 2.62 2.12
CA LEU A 207 -10.84 1.29 2.27
C LEU A 207 -9.31 1.31 2.17
N MET A 208 -8.75 2.21 1.36
CA MET A 208 -7.33 2.27 1.07
C MET A 208 -6.80 3.72 1.11
N PRO A 209 -7.00 4.44 2.23
CA PRO A 209 -6.73 5.88 2.32
C PRO A 209 -5.26 6.22 2.06
N ILE A 210 -4.32 5.35 2.43
CA ILE A 210 -2.90 5.53 2.08
C ILE A 210 -2.71 5.49 0.57
N GLN A 211 -3.21 4.48 -0.15
CA GLN A 211 -3.07 4.44 -1.62
C GLN A 211 -3.80 5.60 -2.30
N TYR A 212 -4.95 5.97 -1.76
CA TYR A 212 -5.74 7.09 -2.24
C TYR A 212 -5.02 8.44 -2.04
N SER A 213 -4.07 8.59 -1.11
CA SER A 213 -3.32 9.86 -0.95
C SER A 213 -2.51 10.24 -2.20
N GLY A 214 -2.06 9.25 -2.98
CA GLY A 214 -1.40 9.46 -4.26
C GLY A 214 -2.36 9.48 -5.44
N TRP A 215 -3.27 8.51 -5.50
CA TRP A 215 -4.20 8.36 -6.62
C TRP A 215 -5.38 9.33 -6.62
N GLY A 216 -5.79 9.78 -5.45
CA GLY A 216 -6.96 10.63 -5.25
C GLY A 216 -6.85 11.95 -6.00
N MET A 217 -5.64 12.49 -6.16
CA MET A 217 -5.40 13.72 -6.92
C MET A 217 -5.78 13.54 -8.39
N PHE A 218 -5.41 12.42 -8.99
CA PHE A 218 -5.63 12.19 -10.42
C PHE A 218 -7.01 11.64 -10.73
N SER A 219 -7.48 10.70 -9.90
CA SER A 219 -8.74 10.01 -10.14
C SER A 219 -9.94 10.91 -9.82
N THR A 220 -9.90 11.69 -8.73
CA THR A 220 -11.06 12.47 -8.26
C THR A 220 -10.72 13.91 -7.86
N LEU A 221 -9.57 14.43 -8.29
CA LEU A 221 -9.11 15.78 -7.94
C LEU A 221 -9.04 16.02 -6.42
N GLY A 222 -8.85 14.94 -5.66
CA GLY A 222 -8.80 14.97 -4.20
C GLY A 222 -10.12 15.25 -3.51
N LEU A 223 -11.27 15.13 -4.20
CA LEU A 223 -12.60 15.41 -3.66
C LEU A 223 -12.85 14.71 -2.32
N PHE A 224 -12.42 13.44 -2.19
CA PHE A 224 -12.60 12.65 -0.97
C PHE A 224 -11.40 12.66 -0.02
N TRP A 225 -10.40 13.53 -0.23
CA TRP A 225 -9.25 13.66 0.68
C TRP A 225 -9.53 14.59 1.87
N GLY A 226 -10.60 14.27 2.61
CA GLY A 226 -11.08 15.02 3.76
C GLY A 226 -10.27 14.80 5.04
N LYS A 227 -10.72 15.44 6.14
CA LYS A 227 -10.07 15.30 7.47
C LYS A 227 -10.05 13.85 7.95
N GLU A 228 -11.16 13.12 7.76
CA GLU A 228 -11.31 11.72 8.19
C GLU A 228 -10.36 10.80 7.43
N ALA A 229 -10.36 10.85 6.09
CA ALA A 229 -9.46 10.05 5.26
C ALA A 229 -7.98 10.32 5.58
N LYS A 230 -7.61 11.58 5.84
CA LYS A 230 -6.25 11.96 6.28
C LYS A 230 -5.90 11.39 7.64
N ALA A 231 -6.81 11.48 8.61
CA ALA A 231 -6.61 10.96 9.95
C ALA A 231 -6.44 9.44 9.93
N GLU A 232 -7.26 8.75 9.14
CA GLU A 232 -7.17 7.30 8.96
C GLU A 232 -5.90 6.89 8.22
N ALA A 233 -5.52 7.60 7.15
CA ALA A 233 -4.25 7.36 6.47
C ALA A 233 -3.06 7.52 7.43
N ALA A 234 -3.07 8.57 8.26
CA ALA A 234 -2.02 8.80 9.24
C ALA A 234 -2.01 7.71 10.32
N ARG A 235 -3.19 7.22 10.75
CA ARG A 235 -3.30 6.10 11.69
C ARG A 235 -2.69 4.83 11.11
N GLN A 236 -3.14 4.41 9.93
CA GLN A 236 -2.59 3.25 9.23
C GLN A 236 -1.09 3.40 8.95
N GLY A 237 -0.67 4.60 8.59
CA GLY A 237 0.73 4.92 8.31
C GLY A 237 1.64 4.81 9.54
N ARG A 238 1.15 5.20 10.72
CA ARG A 238 1.84 4.96 12.00
C ARG A 238 1.97 3.48 12.31
N ILE A 239 0.90 2.70 12.14
CA ILE A 239 0.92 1.23 12.36
C ILE A 239 1.98 0.60 11.45
N ILE A 240 1.93 0.89 10.15
CA ILE A 240 2.88 0.36 9.17
C ILE A 240 4.32 0.77 9.49
N ALA A 241 4.55 2.01 9.91
CA ALA A 241 5.88 2.46 10.32
C ALA A 241 6.39 1.70 11.56
N SER A 242 5.53 1.48 12.56
CA SER A 242 5.88 0.75 13.78
C SER A 242 6.19 -0.72 13.50
N GLU A 243 5.44 -1.37 12.60
CA GLU A 243 5.72 -2.73 12.13
C GLU A 243 7.08 -2.78 11.44
N ALA A 244 7.32 -1.88 10.47
CA ALA A 244 8.57 -1.86 9.71
C ALA A 244 9.81 -1.65 10.60
N GLU A 245 9.69 -0.84 11.66
CA GLU A 245 10.74 -0.67 12.68
C GLU A 245 11.01 -1.95 13.48
N SER A 246 9.99 -2.78 13.74
CA SER A 246 10.14 -4.04 14.48
C SER A 246 10.87 -5.13 13.67
N HIS A 247 10.75 -5.11 12.35
CA HIS A 247 11.38 -6.08 11.45
C HIS A 247 12.84 -5.76 11.13
N LEU A 248 13.27 -4.51 11.34
CA LEU A 248 14.66 -4.15 11.22
C LEU A 248 15.34 -4.35 12.58
N HIS A 249 16.45 -5.09 12.59
CA HIS A 249 17.41 -5.07 13.71
C HIS A 249 18.15 -3.72 13.76
N VAL A 250 17.40 -2.62 13.86
CA VAL A 250 17.94 -1.31 14.16
C VAL A 250 18.54 -1.43 15.55
N LYS A 251 19.85 -1.26 15.69
CA LYS A 251 20.44 -1.01 17.00
C LYS A 251 19.66 0.16 17.59
N LYS A 252 18.98 -0.05 18.71
CA LYS A 252 18.40 1.00 19.55
C LYS A 252 19.53 1.83 20.18
N ASP A 253 20.40 2.40 19.36
CA ASP A 253 21.36 3.40 19.79
C ASP A 253 20.56 4.70 19.95
N HIS A 254 20.03 4.86 21.17
CA HIS A 254 19.66 6.12 21.81
C HIS A 254 19.04 7.16 20.86
N ARG A 255 17.82 6.92 20.41
CA ARG A 255 16.92 8.02 20.03
C ARG A 255 15.99 8.28 21.20
N GLU A 256 16.21 9.41 21.87
CA GLU A 256 15.18 10.08 22.67
C GLU A 256 13.96 10.23 21.75
N GLY A 257 12.99 9.35 21.96
CA GLY A 257 11.81 9.27 21.14
C GLY A 257 11.06 10.59 21.19
N VAL A 258 10.58 11.01 20.03
CA VAL A 258 9.29 11.70 19.97
C VAL A 258 8.27 10.68 20.48
N ARG A 259 8.21 10.51 21.80
CA ARG A 259 7.18 9.75 22.49
C ARG A 259 5.89 10.47 22.16
N ASP A 260 5.01 9.78 21.47
CA ASP A 260 3.65 10.26 21.29
C ASP A 260 3.03 10.25 22.69
N GLU A 261 2.97 11.41 23.34
CA GLU A 261 2.44 11.55 24.71
C GLU A 261 1.07 10.87 24.86
N LYS A 262 0.30 10.81 23.76
CA LYS A 262 -0.98 10.09 23.69
C LYS A 262 -0.84 8.58 23.67
N LEU A 263 0.18 8.04 23.01
CA LEU A 263 0.43 6.59 23.02
C LEU A 263 0.91 6.16 24.41
N ASP A 264 1.79 6.95 25.05
CA ASP A 264 2.24 6.68 26.41
C ASP A 264 1.07 6.73 27.41
N GLU A 265 0.14 7.68 27.26
CA GLU A 265 -1.10 7.77 28.04
C GLU A 265 -1.98 6.51 27.83
N VAL A 266 -2.19 6.12 26.57
CA VAL A 266 -2.97 4.90 26.22
C VAL A 266 -2.32 3.64 26.80
N VAL A 267 -0.99 3.49 26.67
CA VAL A 267 -0.25 2.35 27.22
C VAL A 267 -0.32 2.34 28.74
N ALA A 268 -0.24 3.50 29.40
CA ALA A 268 -0.37 3.60 30.85
C ALA A 268 -1.77 3.14 31.33
N ASP A 269 -2.83 3.55 30.63
CA ASP A 269 -4.20 3.16 31.00
C ASP A 269 -4.48 1.68 30.72
N LEU A 270 -3.97 1.13 29.62
CA LEU A 270 -4.03 -0.31 29.35
C LEU A 270 -3.23 -1.13 30.36
N THR A 271 -2.04 -0.66 30.74
CA THR A 271 -1.20 -1.28 31.78
C THR A 271 -1.93 -1.31 33.12
N LYS A 272 -2.60 -0.21 33.52
CA LYS A 272 -3.44 -0.19 34.74
C LYS A 272 -4.59 -1.19 34.68
N LEU A 273 -5.30 -1.27 33.55
CA LEU A 273 -6.38 -2.24 33.34
C LEU A 273 -5.84 -3.67 33.49
N LEU A 274 -4.74 -3.99 32.82
CA LEU A 274 -4.15 -5.32 32.83
C LEU A 274 -3.61 -5.71 34.21
N HIS A 275 -3.05 -4.78 34.99
CA HIS A 275 -2.64 -5.08 36.37
C HIS A 275 -3.81 -5.46 37.28
N ARG A 276 -4.99 -4.87 37.08
CA ARG A 276 -6.19 -5.23 37.83
C ARG A 276 -6.75 -6.57 37.38
N ALA A 277 -6.86 -6.76 36.07
CA ALA A 277 -7.36 -8.00 35.49
C ALA A 277 -6.43 -9.20 35.76
N LEU A 278 -5.11 -8.99 35.76
CA LEU A 278 -4.09 -10.04 35.80
C LEU A 278 -3.08 -9.82 36.96
N PRO A 279 -3.52 -9.89 38.22
CA PRO A 279 -2.66 -9.55 39.38
C PRO A 279 -1.45 -10.49 39.54
N GLU A 280 -1.53 -11.70 39.00
CA GLU A 280 -0.46 -12.71 39.08
C GLU A 280 0.49 -12.70 37.86
N ALA A 281 0.22 -11.86 36.85
CA ALA A 281 1.06 -11.79 35.66
C ALA A 281 2.35 -10.99 35.91
N ALA A 282 3.45 -11.44 35.31
CA ALA A 282 4.73 -10.73 35.37
C ALA A 282 4.63 -9.34 34.71
N GLU A 283 5.32 -8.35 35.28
CA GLU A 283 5.28 -6.96 34.82
C GLU A 283 5.72 -6.80 33.36
N GLU A 284 6.73 -7.58 32.93
CA GLU A 284 7.17 -7.64 31.53
C GLU A 284 6.07 -8.11 30.59
N ARG A 285 5.25 -9.08 31.01
CA ARG A 285 4.12 -9.61 30.22
C ARG A 285 3.03 -8.56 30.10
N ILE A 286 2.71 -7.86 31.18
CA ILE A 286 1.71 -6.80 31.21
C ILE A 286 2.13 -5.64 30.30
N SER A 287 3.38 -5.16 30.43
CA SER A 287 3.92 -4.09 29.59
C SER A 287 3.96 -4.47 28.11
N HIS A 288 4.30 -5.73 27.80
CA HIS A 288 4.32 -6.20 26.42
C HIS A 288 2.90 -6.21 25.81
N ILE A 289 1.92 -6.76 26.53
CA ILE A 289 0.54 -6.85 26.06
C ILE A 289 -0.08 -5.45 25.92
N SER A 290 0.11 -4.54 26.87
CA SER A 290 -0.42 -3.17 26.76
C SER A 290 0.15 -2.43 25.55
N GLN A 291 1.45 -2.58 25.28
CA GLN A 291 2.08 -1.99 24.11
C GLN A 291 1.51 -2.55 22.80
N GLN A 292 1.31 -3.87 22.73
CA GLN A 292 0.71 -4.52 21.56
C GLN A 292 -0.76 -4.09 21.36
N MET A 293 -1.56 -4.06 22.43
CA MET A 293 -2.96 -3.59 22.37
C MET A 293 -3.05 -2.13 21.93
N ALA A 294 -2.15 -1.26 22.43
CA ALA A 294 -2.08 0.14 22.03
C ALA A 294 -1.72 0.28 20.53
N ASN A 295 -0.78 -0.53 20.04
CA ASN A 295 -0.38 -0.54 18.62
C ASN A 295 -1.51 -1.00 17.70
N GLU A 296 -2.34 -1.95 18.14
CA GLU A 296 -3.55 -2.39 17.44
C GLU A 296 -4.73 -1.38 17.57
N GLY A 297 -4.52 -0.26 18.25
CA GLY A 297 -5.53 0.79 18.44
C GLY A 297 -6.63 0.43 19.45
N LEU A 298 -6.41 -0.60 20.28
CA LEU A 298 -7.32 -1.02 21.32
C LEU A 298 -7.15 -0.16 22.56
N VAL A 299 -7.92 0.92 22.65
CA VAL A 299 -7.98 1.77 23.85
C VAL A 299 -9.03 1.25 24.84
N VAL A 300 -8.83 1.50 26.14
CA VAL A 300 -9.74 1.06 27.22
C VAL A 300 -11.20 1.40 26.92
N VAL A 301 -11.47 2.63 26.42
CA VAL A 301 -12.84 3.08 26.07
C VAL A 301 -13.47 2.24 24.95
N VAL A 302 -12.69 1.84 23.95
CA VAL A 302 -13.17 1.01 22.83
C VAL A 302 -13.46 -0.40 23.33
N LEU A 303 -12.55 -0.96 24.14
CA LEU A 303 -12.70 -2.27 24.75
C LEU A 303 -13.93 -2.35 25.67
N ALA A 304 -14.15 -1.34 26.51
CA ALA A 304 -15.29 -1.25 27.41
C ALA A 304 -16.61 -1.11 26.62
N ASN A 305 -16.65 -0.23 25.61
CA ASN A 305 -17.85 -0.08 24.77
C ASN A 305 -18.17 -1.33 23.96
N ALA A 306 -17.16 -2.08 23.51
CA ALA A 306 -17.35 -3.35 22.83
C ALA A 306 -17.86 -4.45 23.78
N ALA A 307 -17.26 -4.57 24.98
CA ALA A 307 -17.67 -5.52 26.00
C ALA A 307 -19.13 -5.35 26.42
N ARG A 308 -19.61 -4.10 26.55
CA ARG A 308 -21.01 -3.77 26.87
C ARG A 308 -22.00 -4.21 25.79
N LYS A 309 -21.62 -4.11 24.52
CA LYS A 309 -22.51 -4.44 23.40
C LYS A 309 -22.57 -5.94 23.14
N ASP A 310 -21.41 -6.59 23.15
CA ASP A 310 -21.30 -8.02 22.92
C ASP A 310 -20.00 -8.56 23.51
N ALA A 311 -20.10 -9.22 24.67
CA ALA A 311 -18.99 -9.89 25.33
C ALA A 311 -18.34 -10.98 24.43
N LYS A 312 -19.08 -11.55 23.49
CA LYS A 312 -18.57 -12.54 22.54
C LYS A 312 -17.69 -11.88 21.46
N LEU A 313 -18.06 -10.67 21.04
CA LEU A 313 -17.28 -9.88 20.07
C LEU A 313 -15.92 -9.48 20.65
N ILE A 314 -15.88 -9.00 21.91
CA ILE A 314 -14.60 -8.66 22.54
C ILE A 314 -13.73 -9.90 22.78
N TYR A 315 -14.33 -11.05 23.10
CA TYR A 315 -13.60 -12.31 23.21
C TYR A 315 -12.97 -12.75 21.87
N GLN A 316 -13.65 -12.49 20.75
CA GLN A 316 -13.13 -12.72 19.41
C GLN A 316 -12.04 -11.72 19.04
N VAL A 317 -12.17 -10.44 19.41
CA VAL A 317 -11.14 -9.42 19.16
C VAL A 317 -9.87 -9.69 19.99
N LEU A 318 -10.02 -10.11 21.24
CA LEU A 318 -8.88 -10.46 22.11
C LEU A 318 -8.28 -11.85 21.82
N GLY A 319 -8.86 -12.60 20.88
CA GLY A 319 -8.51 -13.98 20.63
C GLY A 319 -8.54 -14.41 19.18
N GLY A 320 -8.59 -13.46 18.24
CA GLY A 320 -8.57 -13.72 16.81
C GLY A 320 -7.15 -14.07 16.39
N ASP A 321 -7.03 -15.05 15.49
CA ASP A 321 -5.74 -15.49 14.93
C ASP A 321 -4.98 -14.36 14.20
N ASP A 322 -5.68 -13.27 13.87
CA ASP A 322 -5.15 -12.09 13.18
C ASP A 322 -4.53 -11.02 14.11
N VAL A 323 -4.60 -11.20 15.44
CA VAL A 323 -4.17 -10.17 16.41
C VAL A 323 -2.87 -10.59 17.10
N ASN A 324 -1.82 -9.76 17.01
CA ASN A 324 -0.44 -10.11 17.35
C ASN A 324 -0.13 -10.25 18.86
N PHE A 325 -1.13 -10.31 19.75
CA PHE A 325 -0.91 -10.49 21.19
C PHE A 325 -1.60 -11.74 21.74
N GLU A 326 -0.82 -12.62 22.37
CA GLU A 326 -1.32 -13.91 22.86
C GLU A 326 -1.85 -13.82 24.30
N LEU A 327 -3.17 -13.60 24.43
CA LEU A 327 -3.86 -13.77 25.71
C LEU A 327 -4.36 -15.20 25.90
N ARG A 328 -3.98 -15.81 27.03
CA ARG A 328 -4.53 -17.10 27.47
C ARG A 328 -6.03 -16.94 27.70
N ARG A 329 -6.78 -18.05 27.58
CA ARG A 329 -8.24 -18.03 27.76
C ARG A 329 -8.67 -17.46 29.12
N GLY A 330 -7.94 -17.77 30.20
CA GLY A 330 -8.19 -17.21 31.52
C GLY A 330 -7.92 -15.71 31.60
N GLU A 331 -6.86 -15.24 30.93
CA GLU A 331 -6.50 -13.81 30.91
C GLU A 331 -7.53 -13.00 30.13
N ARG A 332 -8.02 -13.53 29.00
CA ARG A 332 -9.11 -12.90 28.23
C ARG A 332 -10.36 -12.70 29.07
N LEU A 333 -10.79 -13.74 29.78
CA LEU A 333 -11.98 -13.65 30.63
C LEU A 333 -11.79 -12.65 31.76
N ALA A 334 -10.60 -12.60 32.36
CA ALA A 334 -10.29 -11.64 33.41
C ALA A 334 -10.32 -10.19 32.91
N VAL A 335 -9.76 -9.93 31.72
CA VAL A 335 -9.81 -8.60 31.09
C VAL A 335 -11.25 -8.21 30.74
N ILE A 336 -12.05 -9.12 30.21
CA ILE A 336 -13.46 -8.87 29.90
C ILE A 336 -14.26 -8.57 31.18
N ASN A 337 -14.05 -9.33 32.26
CA ASN A 337 -14.70 -9.09 33.53
C ASN A 337 -14.33 -7.73 34.11
N GLU A 338 -13.04 -7.38 34.13
CA GLU A 338 -12.58 -6.06 34.59
C GLU A 338 -13.20 -4.91 33.76
N LEU A 339 -13.30 -5.08 32.43
CA LEU A 339 -13.95 -4.11 31.55
C LEU A 339 -15.45 -3.95 31.81
N LEU A 340 -16.13 -5.01 32.26
CA LEU A 340 -17.54 -4.97 32.65
C LEU A 340 -17.74 -4.38 34.06
N GLU A 341 -16.74 -4.49 34.93
CA GLU A 341 -16.76 -4.00 36.31
C GLU A 341 -16.39 -2.52 36.47
N GLN A 342 -15.80 -1.87 35.46
CA GLN A 342 -15.43 -0.45 35.50
C GLN A 342 -16.61 0.56 35.60
N ASP A 343 -17.85 0.10 35.81
CA ASP A 343 -19.05 0.93 36.05
C ASP A 343 -19.73 0.63 37.43
N ILE A 344 -19.00 0.81 38.54
CA ILE A 344 -19.58 1.22 39.84
C ILE A 344 -18.93 2.52 40.31
#